data_AF-A0AB35LWN6-F1
#
_entry.id   AF-A0AB35LWN6-F1
#
_cell.length_a   1.000
_cell.length_b   1.000
_cell.length_c   1.000
_cell.angle_alpha   90.00
_cell.angle_beta   90.00
_cell.angle_gamma   90.00
#
_symmetry.space_group_name_H-M   'P 1'
#
loop_
_entity.id
_entity.type
_entity.pdbx_description
1 polymer ?
#
loop_
_entity_poly.entity_id
_entity_poly.type
_entity_poly.pdbx_seq_one_letter_code
_entity_poly.pdbx_strand_id
1 'polypeptide(L)'
;MNNYFSPKFSVSEEVRSTAVALIKEFNIDRTFDLALFLNVNPNLNDQDATLAWVNYFEKNQHDLSDFNYVRRHFMKNFPKIMFSD
;
A
#
# COMPACT_ATOMS: atom_id res chain seq x y z
N MET A 1 -12.51 -6.77 14.87
CA MET A 1 -11.67 -5.90 14.02
C MET A 1 -10.67 -6.79 13.32
N ASN A 2 -10.68 -6.83 11.99
CA ASN A 2 -9.63 -7.52 11.23
C ASN A 2 -8.36 -6.67 11.37
N ASN A 3 -7.37 -7.16 12.11
CA ASN A 3 -6.09 -6.46 12.26
C ASN A 3 -5.24 -6.70 11.02
N TYR A 4 -5.49 -5.91 9.97
CA TYR A 4 -4.68 -5.89 8.74
C TYR A 4 -3.27 -5.31 8.94
N PHE A 5 -3.03 -4.63 10.07
CA PHE A 5 -1.79 -3.90 10.29
C PHE A 5 -1.23 -4.20 11.67
N SER A 6 0.10 -4.19 11.74
CA SER A 6 0.81 -4.25 13.02
C SER A 6 0.44 -3.04 13.89
N PRO A 7 0.22 -3.20 15.21
CA PRO A 7 -0.12 -2.10 16.13
C PRO A 7 0.93 -0.97 16.21
N LYS A 8 2.10 -1.18 15.60
CA LYS A 8 3.25 -0.28 15.63
C LYS A 8 3.13 0.90 14.66
N PHE A 9 2.18 0.88 13.72
CA PHE A 9 1.96 1.96 12.78
C PHE A 9 0.86 2.91 13.25
N SER A 10 1.27 4.07 13.80
CA SER A 10 0.36 5.19 14.03
C SER A 10 0.24 6.02 12.75
N VAL A 11 -0.93 5.97 12.12
CA VAL A 11 -1.27 6.67 10.87
C VAL A 11 -2.71 7.21 10.95
N SER A 12 -3.06 8.14 10.06
CA SER A 12 -4.44 8.66 9.96
C SER A 12 -5.42 7.57 9.51
N GLU A 13 -6.71 7.75 9.81
CA GLU A 13 -7.75 6.82 9.38
C GLU A 13 -7.93 6.81 7.85
N GLU A 14 -7.62 7.93 7.19
CA GLU A 14 -7.63 8.05 5.73
C GLU A 14 -6.52 7.21 5.08
N VAL A 15 -5.30 7.28 5.62
CA VAL A 15 -4.18 6.42 5.21
C VAL A 15 -4.54 4.95 5.41
N ARG A 16 -5.14 4.61 6.56
CA ARG A 16 -5.56 3.24 6.87
C ARG A 16 -6.63 2.75 5.88
N SER A 17 -7.66 3.55 5.64
CA SER A 17 -8.76 3.20 4.74
C SER A 17 -8.28 3.00 3.31
N THR A 18 -7.39 3.87 2.85
CA THR A 18 -6.78 3.79 1.51
C THR A 18 -5.90 2.56 1.36
N ALA A 19 -5.07 2.24 2.36
CA ALA A 19 -4.27 1.02 2.36
C ALA A 19 -5.15 -0.25 2.32
N VAL A 20 -6.23 -0.30 3.09
CA VAL A 20 -7.20 -1.41 3.04
C VAL A 20 -7.85 -1.53 1.66
N ALA A 21 -8.18 -0.40 1.02
CA ALA A 21 -8.75 -0.41 -0.33
C ALA A 21 -7.76 -0.98 -1.36
N LEU A 22 -6.47 -0.61 -1.31
CA LEU A 22 -5.43 -1.20 -2.15
C LEU A 22 -5.25 -2.71 -1.88
N ILE A 23 -5.21 -3.10 -0.59
CA ILE A 23 -5.08 -4.50 -0.19
C ILE A 23 -6.21 -5.36 -0.79
N LYS A 24 -7.44 -4.85 -0.78
CA LYS A 24 -8.59 -5.54 -1.38
C LYS A 24 -8.54 -5.54 -2.91
N GLU A 25 -8.26 -4.39 -3.54
CA GLU A 25 -8.20 -4.24 -5.00
C GLU A 25 -7.17 -5.19 -5.63
N PHE A 26 -6.00 -5.33 -5.01
CA PHE A 26 -4.89 -6.13 -5.55
C PHE A 26 -4.78 -7.53 -4.92
N ASN A 27 -5.74 -7.92 -4.07
CA ASN A 27 -5.71 -9.17 -3.32
C ASN A 27 -4.34 -9.40 -2.62
N ILE A 28 -3.91 -8.42 -1.83
CA ILE A 28 -2.64 -8.41 -1.10
C ILE A 28 -2.76 -9.30 0.14
N ASP A 29 -2.68 -10.60 -0.09
CA ASP A 29 -2.59 -11.67 0.91
C ASP A 29 -1.52 -12.71 0.56
N ARG A 30 -0.98 -12.66 -0.66
CA ARG A 30 0.06 -13.57 -1.16
C ARG A 30 1.43 -12.96 -0.89
N THR A 31 2.43 -13.81 -0.64
CA THR A 31 3.83 -13.44 -0.47
C THR A 31 4.40 -12.86 -1.76
N PHE A 32 4.20 -11.56 -1.97
CA PHE A 32 4.65 -10.83 -3.15
C PHE A 32 5.95 -10.04 -2.92
N ASP A 33 6.45 -10.04 -1.68
CA ASP A 33 7.61 -9.24 -1.25
C ASP A 33 7.45 -7.75 -1.65
N LEU A 34 6.24 -7.20 -1.47
CA LEU A 34 5.86 -5.84 -1.89
C LEU A 34 6.79 -4.78 -1.33
N ALA A 35 7.38 -5.03 -0.15
CA ALA A 35 8.33 -4.12 0.47
C ALA A 35 9.51 -3.75 -0.46
N LEU A 36 9.95 -4.70 -1.30
CA LEU A 36 11.03 -4.48 -2.27
C LEU A 36 10.60 -3.56 -3.41
N PHE A 37 9.36 -3.70 -3.90
CA PHE A 37 8.83 -2.89 -4.99
C PHE A 37 8.44 -1.49 -4.53
N LEU A 38 7.84 -1.38 -3.35
CA LEU A 38 7.36 -0.13 -2.78
C LEU A 38 8.48 0.74 -2.20
N ASN A 39 9.74 0.26 -2.23
CA ASN A 39 10.91 0.93 -1.68
C ASN A 39 10.71 1.37 -0.20
N VAL A 40 10.14 0.46 0.59
CA VAL A 40 9.93 0.62 2.04
C VAL A 40 10.84 -0.34 2.81
N ASN A 41 10.72 -0.38 4.14
CA ASN A 41 11.51 -1.31 4.96
C ASN A 41 11.26 -2.76 4.50
N PRO A 42 12.28 -3.50 4.05
CA PRO A 42 12.14 -4.84 3.47
C PRO A 42 11.66 -5.90 4.46
N ASN A 43 11.71 -5.63 5.77
CA ASN A 43 11.24 -6.54 6.81
C ASN A 43 9.72 -6.44 7.07
N LEU A 44 9.01 -5.56 6.35
CA LEU A 44 7.57 -5.44 6.46
C LEU A 44 6.89 -6.54 5.64
N ASN A 45 5.81 -7.11 6.20
CA ASN A 45 4.90 -7.93 5.39
C ASN A 45 4.18 -7.05 4.35
N ASP A 46 3.53 -7.68 3.38
CA ASP A 46 2.91 -6.98 2.24
C ASP A 46 1.82 -5.98 2.65
N GLN A 47 1.08 -6.24 3.72
CA GLN A 47 0.04 -5.35 4.23
C GLN A 47 0.63 -4.13 4.92
N ASP A 48 1.62 -4.33 5.81
CA ASP A 48 2.34 -3.26 6.48
C ASP A 48 3.19 -2.44 5.49
N ALA A 49 3.74 -3.08 4.44
CA ALA A 49 4.45 -2.40 3.36
C ALA A 49 3.51 -1.49 2.55
N THR A 50 2.29 -1.98 2.26
CA THR A 50 1.25 -1.17 1.61
C THR A 50 0.86 0.03 2.47
N LEU A 51 0.67 -0.16 3.78
CA LEU A 51 0.38 0.93 4.70
C LEU A 51 1.51 1.97 4.76
N ALA A 52 2.75 1.50 4.85
CA ALA A 52 3.93 2.36 4.89
C ALA A 52 4.05 3.19 3.61
N TRP A 53 3.77 2.59 2.44
CA TRP A 53 3.76 3.29 1.17
C TRP A 53 2.66 4.35 1.10
N VAL A 54 1.42 4.05 1.50
CA VAL A 54 0.32 5.03 1.49
C VAL A 54 0.63 6.21 2.42
N ASN A 55 1.17 5.94 3.61
CA ASN A 55 1.57 6.98 4.55
C ASN A 55 2.70 7.87 3.98
N TYR A 56 3.65 7.27 3.26
CA TYR A 56 4.68 8.03 2.56
C TYR A 56 4.07 8.85 1.41
N PHE A 57 3.19 8.26 0.61
CA PHE A 57 2.52 8.91 -0.51
C PHE A 57 1.77 10.17 -0.06
N GLU A 58 0.98 10.07 1.01
CA GLU A 58 0.23 11.20 1.60
C GLU A 58 1.17 12.34 2.06
N LYS A 59 2.24 11.99 2.78
CA LYS A 59 3.23 12.97 3.27
C LYS A 59 3.99 13.71 2.18
N ASN A 60 4.11 13.13 0.99
CA ASN A 60 4.76 13.79 -0.16
C ASN A 60 3.79 14.67 -0.97
N GLN A 61 2.78 15.23 -0.29
CA GLN A 61 1.77 16.16 -0.82
C GLN A 61 0.83 15.53 -1.86
N HIS A 62 0.59 14.21 -1.78
CA HIS A 62 -0.42 13.57 -2.61
C HIS A 62 -1.69 13.34 -1.81
N ASP A 63 -2.78 13.97 -2.24
CA ASP A 63 -4.11 13.76 -1.68
C ASP A 63 -4.57 12.31 -1.90
N LEU A 64 -5.23 11.74 -0.89
CA LEU A 64 -5.81 10.40 -0.91
C LEU A 64 -7.27 10.40 -1.38
N SER A 65 -7.88 11.57 -1.59
CA SER A 65 -9.29 11.71 -1.98
C SER A 65 -9.65 11.05 -3.32
N ASP A 66 -8.70 10.97 -4.26
CA ASP A 66 -8.86 10.24 -5.54
C ASP A 66 -8.17 8.88 -5.48
N PHE A 67 -8.94 7.84 -5.14
CA PHE A 67 -8.44 6.47 -5.10
C PHE A 67 -7.86 6.00 -6.45
N ASN A 68 -8.38 6.45 -7.60
CA ASN A 68 -7.82 6.08 -8.91
C ASN A 68 -6.45 6.73 -9.15
N TYR A 69 -6.22 7.93 -8.61
CA TYR A 69 -4.91 8.56 -8.62
C TYR A 69 -3.90 7.79 -7.75
N VAL A 70 -4.31 7.41 -6.53
CA VAL A 70 -3.51 6.58 -5.62
C VAL A 70 -3.18 5.24 -6.28
N ARG A 71 -4.19 4.53 -6.82
CA ARG A 71 -4.06 3.24 -7.49
C ARG A 71 -3.05 3.29 -8.64
N ARG A 72 -3.16 4.30 -9.51
CA ARG A 72 -2.20 4.49 -10.62
C ARG A 72 -0.78 4.69 -10.13
N HIS A 73 -0.56 5.41 -9.03
CA HIS A 73 0.76 5.59 -8.44
C HIS A 73 1.28 4.33 -7.77
N PHE A 74 0.41 3.61 -7.08
CA PHE A 74 0.74 2.33 -6.49
C PHE A 74 1.24 1.34 -7.55
N MET A 75 0.53 1.22 -8.67
CA MET A 75 0.91 0.34 -9.78
C MET A 75 2.25 0.68 -10.43
N LYS A 76 2.70 1.94 -10.40
CA LYS A 76 3.99 2.36 -10.96
C LYS A 76 5.19 1.74 -10.24
N ASN A 77 5.03 1.26 -9.01
CA ASN A 77 6.10 0.63 -8.24
C ASN A 77 6.42 -0.79 -8.73
N PHE A 78 5.54 -1.40 -9.55
CA PHE A 78 5.67 -2.79 -9.95
C PHE A 78 6.12 -2.93 -11.41
N PRO A 79 6.85 -4.02 -11.74
CA PRO A 79 7.13 -4.37 -13.13
C PRO A 79 5.82 -4.57 -13.91
N LYS A 80 5.78 -4.12 -15.17
CA LYS A 80 4.59 -4.27 -16.04
C LYS A 80 4.12 -5.72 -16.21
N ILE A 81 5.03 -6.68 -16.03
CA ILE A 81 4.75 -8.13 -16.13
C ILE A 81 3.88 -8.66 -14.98
N MET A 82 3.79 -7.93 -13.86
CA MET A 82 3.12 -8.41 -12.64
C MET A 82 1.60 -8.27 -12.69
N PHE A 83 1.08 -7.48 -13.64
CA PHE A 83 -0.35 -7.21 -13.83
C PHE A 83 -0.80 -7.44 -15.28
N SER A 84 -0.09 -8.26 -16.04
CA SER A 84 -0.51 -8.63 -17.39
C SER A 84 -1.73 -9.56 -17.30
N ASP A 85 -2.80 -9.23 -18.02
CA ASP A 85 -4.01 -10.04 -18.19
C ASP A 85 -3.71 -11.47 -18.66
#